data_AF-A0AA91KRR2-F1
#
_entry.id   AF-A0AA91KRR2-F1
#
_cell.length_a   1.000
_cell.length_b   1.000
_cell.length_c   1.000
_cell.angle_alpha   90.00
_cell.angle_beta   90.00
_cell.angle_gamma   90.00
#
_symmetry.space_group_name_H-M   'P 1'
#
loop_
_entity.id
_entity.type
_entity.pdbx_description
1 polymer ?
#
loop_
_entity_poly.entity_id
_entity_poly.type
_entity_poly.pdbx_seq_one_letter_code
_entity_poly.pdbx_strand_id
1 'polypeptide(L)' 'MHLPKNIAWHEVAVPGMKPKALIEAVRGRHPDASKKDIARAAFLTVILSAAHTPEDAQAFHDLASDP' A
#
# COMPACT_ATOMS: atom_id res chain seq x y z
N MET A 1 -13.63 -5.15 -17.38
CA MET A 1 -13.15 -4.58 -16.11
C MET A 1 -11.64 -4.36 -16.23
N HIS A 2 -11.19 -3.14 -16.55
CA HIS A 2 -9.77 -2.82 -16.70
C HIS A 2 -9.22 -2.45 -15.32
N LEU A 3 -8.55 -3.37 -14.66
CA LEU A 3 -7.83 -3.09 -13.41
C LEU A 3 -6.53 -2.36 -13.80
N PRO A 4 -6.32 -1.08 -13.42
CA PRO A 4 -5.07 -0.42 -13.71
C PRO A 4 -3.95 -1.05 -12.86
N LYS A 5 -2.81 -1.28 -13.53
CA LYS A 5 -1.42 -1.45 -13.06
C LYS A 5 -1.28 -1.84 -11.57
N ASN A 6 -0.81 -3.08 -11.31
CA ASN A 6 -0.41 -3.55 -9.98
C ASN A 6 0.42 -2.49 -9.23
N ILE A 7 -0.20 -1.78 -8.30
CA ILE A 7 0.49 -0.87 -7.40
C ILE A 7 1.11 -1.74 -6.31
N ALA A 8 2.43 -1.95 -6.37
CA ALA A 8 3.16 -2.81 -5.46
C ALA A 8 3.62 -2.03 -4.21
N TRP A 9 2.72 -1.89 -3.24
CA TRP A 9 2.98 -1.15 -1.99
C TRP A 9 4.18 -1.68 -1.20
N HIS A 10 4.37 -3.00 -1.20
CA HIS A 10 5.48 -3.68 -0.51
C HIS A 10 6.86 -3.33 -1.08
N GLU A 11 6.95 -2.89 -2.34
CA GLU A 11 8.22 -2.47 -2.96
C GLU A 11 8.61 -1.02 -2.61
N VAL A 12 7.74 -0.30 -1.90
CA VAL A 12 7.89 1.12 -1.56
C VAL A 12 7.88 1.33 -0.05
N ALA A 13 7.09 0.53 0.66
CA ALA A 13 6.97 0.60 2.10
C ALA A 13 8.29 0.24 2.79
N VAL A 14 8.74 1.11 3.70
CA VAL A 14 9.89 0.87 4.58
C VAL A 14 9.44 1.07 6.04
N PRO A 15 10.04 0.35 7.01
CA PRO A 15 9.70 0.53 8.42
C PRO A 15 9.82 2.00 8.87
N GLY A 16 8.84 2.49 9.63
CA GLY A 16 8.81 3.88 10.13
C GLY A 16 8.44 4.95 9.10
N MET A 17 8.05 4.55 7.88
CA MET A 17 7.57 5.50 6.86
C MET A 17 6.22 6.09 7.28
N LYS A 18 6.02 7.40 7.12
CA LYS A 18 4.71 8.02 7.37
C LYS A 18 3.71 7.67 6.25
N PRO A 19 2.40 7.52 6.54
CA PRO A 19 1.39 7.21 5.53
C PRO A 19 1.39 8.16 4.32
N LYS A 20 1.60 9.46 4.56
CA LYS A 20 1.70 10.46 3.48
C LYS A 20 2.91 10.23 2.58
N ALA A 21 4.06 9.89 3.14
CA ALA A 21 5.28 9.64 2.37
C ALA A 21 5.12 8.39 1.49
N LEU A 22 4.44 7.36 1.99
CA LEU A 22 4.13 6.15 1.24
C LEU A 22 3.21 6.44 0.05
N ILE A 23 2.15 7.23 0.25
CA ILE A 23 1.23 7.65 -0.82
C ILE A 23 1.98 8.44 -1.91
N GLU A 24 2.85 9.37 -1.53
CA GLU A 24 3.63 10.15 -2.49
C GLU A 24 4.63 9.28 -3.27
N ALA A 25 5.29 8.33 -2.60
CA ALA A 25 6.21 7.41 -3.27
C ALA A 25 5.49 6.46 -4.25
N VAL A 26 4.28 6.00 -3.89
CA VAL A 26 3.40 5.25 -4.80
C VAL A 26 2.98 6.09 -6.02
N ARG A 27 2.61 7.36 -5.81
CA ARG A 27 2.29 8.29 -6.92
C ARG A 27 3.49 8.57 -7.81
N GLY A 28 4.69 8.64 -7.25
CA GLY A 28 5.92 8.79 -8.02
C GLY A 28 6.14 7.66 -9.03
N ARG A 29 5.79 6.41 -8.66
CA ARG A 29 5.85 5.24 -9.56
C ARG A 29 4.62 5.11 -10.46
N HIS A 30 3.46 5.59 -10.02
CA HIS A 30 2.19 5.48 -10.73
C HIS A 30 1.51 6.86 -10.83
N PRO A 31 2.01 7.76 -11.69
CA PRO A 31 1.52 9.14 -11.77
C PRO A 31 0.05 9.21 -12.24
N ASP A 32 -0.41 8.23 -13.01
CA ASP A 32 -1.80 8.13 -13.48
C ASP A 32 -2.77 7.55 -12.43
N ALA A 33 -2.26 7.05 -11.30
CA ALA A 33 -3.09 6.36 -10.32
C ALA A 33 -4.01 7.34 -9.59
N SER A 34 -5.32 7.10 -9.68
CA SER A 34 -6.27 7.88 -8.90
C SER A 34 -6.15 7.55 -7.41
N LYS A 35 -6.62 8.46 -6.54
CA LYS A 35 -6.73 8.20 -5.09
C LYS A 35 -7.51 6.90 -4.79
N LYS A 36 -8.51 6.56 -5.62
CA LYS A 36 -9.30 5.33 -5.46
C LYS A 36 -8.50 4.08 -5.80
N ASP A 37 -7.63 4.15 -6.79
CA ASP A 37 -6.78 3.01 -7.18
C ASP A 37 -5.71 2.74 -6.13
N ILE A 38 -5.12 3.82 -5.60
CA ILE A 38 -4.17 3.77 -4.47
C ILE A 38 -4.83 3.11 -3.25
N ALA A 39 -6.00 3.60 -2.80
CA ALA A 39 -6.69 3.02 -1.66
C ALA A 39 -7.07 1.54 -1.87
N ARG A 40 -7.59 1.19 -3.06
CA ARG A 40 -7.96 -0.20 -3.38
C ARG A 40 -6.76 -1.14 -3.35
N ALA A 41 -5.62 -0.70 -3.87
CA ALA A 41 -4.38 -1.48 -3.85
C ALA A 41 -3.82 -1.66 -2.43
N ALA A 42 -3.92 -0.65 -1.57
CA ALA A 42 -3.52 -0.77 -0.16
C ALA A 42 -4.36 -1.84 0.56
N PHE A 43 -5.68 -1.76 0.44
CA PHE A 43 -6.59 -2.76 1.03
C PHE A 43 -6.34 -4.17 0.49
N LEU A 44 -6.16 -4.32 -0.83
CA LEU A 44 -5.89 -5.62 -1.43
C LEU A 44 -4.56 -6.20 -0.94
N THR A 45 -3.53 -5.37 -0.79
CA THR A 45 -2.23 -5.80 -0.26
C THR A 45 -2.37 -6.34 1.16
N VAL A 46 -3.10 -5.64 2.04
CA VAL A 46 -3.34 -6.11 3.42
C VAL A 46 -4.09 -7.44 3.44
N ILE A 47 -5.14 -7.61 2.62
CA ILE A 47 -5.91 -8.85 2.55
C ILE A 47 -5.03 -10.02 2.07
N LEU A 48 -4.21 -9.79 1.04
CA LEU A 48 -3.33 -10.82 0.49
C LEU A 48 -2.18 -11.16 1.47
N SER A 49 -1.60 -10.16 2.13
CA SER A 49 -0.59 -10.37 3.17
C SER A 49 -1.18 -11.14 4.36
N ALA A 50 -2.40 -10.83 4.80
CA ALA A 50 -3.03 -11.59 5.88
C ALA A 50 -3.23 -13.09 5.56
N ALA A 51 -3.37 -13.42 4.27
CA ALA A 51 -3.52 -14.81 3.81
C ALA A 51 -2.19 -15.54 3.60
N HIS A 52 -1.08 -14.84 3.38
CA HIS A 52 0.18 -15.43 2.91
C HIS A 52 1.43 -15.06 3.72
N THR A 53 1.46 -13.87 4.31
CA THR A 53 2.57 -13.31 5.11
C THR A 53 2.03 -12.47 6.28
N PRO A 54 1.62 -13.11 7.39
CA PRO A 54 0.97 -12.42 8.52
C PRO A 54 1.81 -11.28 9.12
N GLU A 55 3.14 -11.39 9.08
CA GLU A 55 4.08 -10.35 9.49
C GLU A 55 3.97 -9.05 8.67
N ASP A 56 3.72 -9.15 7.36
CA ASP A 56 3.51 -7.97 6.50
C ASP A 56 2.17 -7.31 6.83
N ALA A 57 1.14 -8.11 7.10
CA ALA A 57 -0.16 -7.59 7.52
C ALA A 57 -0.06 -6.80 8.83
N GLN A 58 0.76 -7.27 9.78
CA GLN A 58 1.02 -6.55 11.03
C GLN A 58 1.77 -5.23 10.77
N ALA A 59 2.78 -5.23 9.91
CA ALA A 59 3.51 -4.00 9.56
C ALA A 59 2.60 -2.93 8.93
N PHE A 60 1.64 -3.33 8.09
CA PHE A 60 0.62 -2.41 7.56
C PHE A 60 -0.37 -1.93 8.61
N HIS A 61 -0.76 -2.79 9.56
CA HIS A 61 -1.61 -2.41 10.67
C HIS A 61 -0.94 -1.35 11.56
N ASP A 62 0.34 -1.54 11.88
CA ASP A 62 1.11 -0.62 12.71
C ASP A 62 1.26 0.74 12.02
N LEU A 63 1.55 0.74 10.71
CA LEU A 63 1.58 1.96 9.88
C LEU A 63 0.26 2.75 9.93
N ALA A 64 -0.89 2.06 9.97
CA ALA A 64 -2.20 2.70 10.00
C ALA A 64 -2.61 3.18 11.40
N SER A 65 -1.99 2.63 12.45
CA SER A 65 -2.32 2.89 13.85
C SER A 65 -1.48 3.99 14.50
N ASP A 66 -0.39 4.42 13.84
CA ASP A 66 0.49 5.50 14.30
C ASP A 66 -0.14 6.89 13.97
N PRO A 67 -0.40 7.76 14.98
CA PRO A 67 -1.19 9.00 14.82
C PRO A 67 -0.52 10.15 14.03
#